data_AF-Q54X37-F1
#
_entry.id   AF-Q54X37-F1
#
_cell.length_a   1.000
_cell.length_b   1.000
_cell.length_c   1.000
_cell.angle_alpha   90.00
_cell.angle_beta   90.00
_cell.angle_gamma   90.00
#
_symmetry.space_group_name_H-M   'P 1'
#
loop_
_entity.id
_entity.type
_entity.pdbx_description
1 polymer ?
#
loop_
_entity_poly.entity_id
_entity_poly.type
_entity_poly.pdbx_seq_one_letter_code
_entity_poly.pdbx_strand_id
1 'polypeptide(L)'
;MSRRSQPQQNSQSQRPQPPSQSRSNNNSNNNYNNRYEPTDGDDDEIEYNAQHRLLLDQFTKRRIISTETLKKLVMTVNRITQVNISLDDYINSLNSKIMEVGLQIKILNTDGINDYILTNLKPDECARYATHYSGDELKFFKLILKMFIESRVGLKKNDILTLGRDELKIKLSDADNLFRKFAEDGWLRLSASKSFTTLTNRALSDMAPLLDGIPNCALCHTICVLLEDESVQCPNEDCAVMHSHCAEGWFKANKNKCPSCSTRMDF
;
A
#
# COMPACT_ATOMS: atom_id res chain seq x y z
N MET A 1 -56.52 -25.90 -21.08
CA MET A 1 -57.09 -26.17 -19.74
C MET A 1 -56.77 -24.96 -18.88
N SER A 2 -57.71 -24.00 -18.71
CA SER A 2 -58.61 -23.87 -17.53
C SER A 2 -57.83 -23.87 -16.21
N ARG A 3 -57.90 -22.92 -15.27
CA ARG A 3 -58.79 -21.80 -14.93
C ARG A 3 -58.08 -21.01 -13.79
N ARG A 4 -58.34 -19.70 -13.72
CA ARG A 4 -58.70 -18.85 -12.53
C ARG A 4 -58.17 -19.30 -11.13
N SER A 5 -57.63 -18.44 -10.27
CA SER A 5 -58.38 -17.37 -9.58
C SER A 5 -57.45 -16.51 -8.67
N GLN A 6 -57.98 -15.34 -8.32
CA GLN A 6 -57.45 -14.15 -7.63
C GLN A 6 -57.01 -14.26 -6.15
N PRO A 7 -56.41 -13.17 -5.58
CA PRO A 7 -55.75 -13.13 -4.26
C PRO A 7 -56.63 -12.59 -3.11
N GLN A 8 -56.17 -12.76 -1.86
CA GLN A 8 -56.72 -12.13 -0.65
C GLN A 8 -55.64 -11.58 0.27
N GLN A 9 -56.02 -10.48 0.93
CA GLN A 9 -55.23 -9.53 1.72
C GLN A 9 -55.10 -9.89 3.20
N ASN A 10 -54.22 -9.14 3.87
CA ASN A 10 -54.25 -8.72 5.28
C ASN A 10 -54.00 -9.77 6.38
N SER A 11 -52.96 -9.54 7.18
CA SER A 11 -53.14 -8.95 8.52
C SER A 11 -51.80 -8.77 9.25
N GLN A 12 -51.77 -7.72 10.06
CA GLN A 12 -50.64 -7.13 10.75
C GLN A 12 -50.17 -7.98 11.94
N SER A 13 -48.87 -7.93 12.26
CA SER A 13 -48.36 -8.19 13.60
C SER A 13 -47.12 -7.33 13.86
N GLN A 14 -47.31 -6.33 14.71
CA GLN A 14 -46.30 -5.40 15.19
C GLN A 14 -45.33 -6.11 16.14
N ARG A 15 -44.02 -5.83 16.02
CA ARG A 15 -43.02 -6.08 17.07
C ARG A 15 -42.19 -4.80 17.31
N PRO A 16 -41.69 -4.60 18.54
CA PRO A 16 -41.39 -3.27 19.08
C PRO A 16 -40.00 -2.77 18.68
N GLN A 17 -39.85 -1.45 18.55
CA GLN A 17 -38.54 -0.78 18.39
C GLN A 17 -37.78 -0.69 19.73
N PRO A 18 -36.45 -0.92 19.76
CA PRO A 18 -35.59 -0.51 20.86
C PRO A 18 -35.07 0.94 20.67
N PRO A 19 -34.62 1.60 21.76
CA PRO A 19 -34.54 3.05 21.85
C PRO A 19 -33.31 3.66 21.17
N SER A 20 -33.51 4.91 20.75
CA SER A 20 -32.53 5.84 20.21
C SER A 20 -31.25 5.94 21.06
N GLN A 21 -30.11 5.60 20.45
CA GLN A 21 -28.80 6.07 20.90
C GLN A 21 -28.23 7.01 19.85
N SER A 22 -28.23 8.29 20.21
CA SER A 22 -27.43 9.35 19.61
C SER A 22 -25.95 8.94 19.59
N ARG A 23 -25.37 8.79 18.40
CA ARG A 23 -23.93 8.88 18.21
C ARG A 23 -23.64 9.97 17.20
N SER A 24 -23.08 11.04 17.74
CA SER A 24 -22.63 12.23 17.05
C SER A 24 -21.64 11.89 15.93
N ASN A 25 -21.81 12.65 14.85
CA ASN A 25 -20.88 12.96 13.78
C ASN A 25 -19.40 12.85 14.15
N ASN A 26 -18.63 12.22 13.26
CA ASN A 26 -17.37 12.73 12.75
C ASN A 26 -16.99 11.90 11.51
N ASN A 27 -17.60 12.24 10.37
CA ASN A 27 -17.17 11.74 9.07
C ASN A 27 -16.43 12.88 8.37
N SER A 28 -15.18 13.09 8.78
CA SER A 28 -14.27 13.99 8.07
C SER A 28 -13.83 13.29 6.79
N ASN A 29 -14.50 13.63 5.68
CA ASN A 29 -14.05 13.37 4.32
C ASN A 29 -12.66 14.00 4.14
N ASN A 30 -11.61 13.21 4.33
CA ASN A 30 -10.26 13.61 3.98
C ASN A 30 -9.97 13.21 2.53
N ASN A 31 -10.37 14.10 1.63
CA ASN A 31 -10.01 14.08 0.22
C ASN A 31 -8.58 14.65 0.07
N TYR A 32 -7.56 13.83 0.32
CA TYR A 32 -6.15 14.24 0.12
C TYR A 32 -5.71 14.00 -1.33
N ASN A 33 -6.16 14.87 -2.23
CA ASN A 33 -5.47 15.10 -3.49
C ASN A 33 -4.36 16.13 -3.24
N ASN A 34 -3.16 15.67 -2.87
CA ASN A 34 -1.98 16.53 -2.86
C ASN A 34 -1.51 16.78 -4.31
N ARG A 35 -2.14 17.76 -4.97
CA ARG A 35 -1.47 18.55 -6.01
C ARG A 35 -0.69 19.66 -5.29
N TYR A 36 0.63 19.57 -5.35
CA TYR A 36 1.51 20.61 -4.84
C TYR A 36 1.47 21.78 -5.82
N GLU A 37 0.78 22.86 -5.46
CA GLU A 37 0.97 24.19 -6.04
C GLU A 37 1.78 25.00 -5.03
N PRO A 38 2.99 25.49 -5.37
CA PRO A 38 3.75 26.35 -4.46
C PRO A 38 2.99 27.66 -4.27
N THR A 39 2.56 27.96 -3.04
CA THR A 39 2.07 29.29 -2.69
C THR A 39 3.25 30.17 -2.30
N ASP A 40 3.52 31.21 -3.09
CA ASP A 40 4.46 32.27 -2.71
C ASP A 40 3.91 33.04 -1.50
N GLY A 41 4.46 32.78 -0.31
CA GLY A 41 4.16 33.54 0.90
C GLY A 41 5.17 33.19 1.97
N ASP A 42 6.03 34.16 2.31
CA ASP A 42 6.95 34.26 3.45
C ASP A 42 6.92 33.08 4.47
N ASP A 43 7.42 31.92 4.06
CA ASP A 43 7.56 30.77 4.93
C ASP A 43 8.89 30.92 5.69
N ASP A 44 8.80 31.07 7.01
CA ASP A 44 9.89 30.67 7.91
C ASP A 44 10.12 29.16 7.68
N GLU A 45 10.89 28.82 6.63
CA GLU A 45 11.20 27.45 6.24
C GLU A 45 11.86 26.80 7.47
N ILE A 46 11.15 25.85 8.10
CA ILE A 46 11.64 25.17 9.30
C ILE A 46 13.00 24.55 8.98
N GLU A 47 14.04 25.15 9.54
CA GLU A 47 15.42 24.83 9.20
C GLU A 47 15.70 23.36 9.53
N TYR A 48 16.19 22.62 8.53
CA TYR A 48 16.58 21.23 8.68
C TYR A 48 17.71 21.11 9.72
N ASN A 49 17.40 20.45 10.84
CA ASN A 49 18.26 20.47 12.02
C ASN A 49 18.52 19.04 12.58
N ALA A 50 19.11 18.96 13.77
CA ALA A 50 19.43 17.67 14.40
C ALA A 50 18.19 16.79 14.67
N GLN A 51 17.02 17.39 14.91
CA GLN A 51 15.76 16.67 15.17
C GLN A 51 15.29 15.93 13.92
N HIS A 52 15.37 16.60 12.76
CA HIS A 52 15.08 16.02 11.46
C HIS A 52 16.00 14.84 11.18
N ARG A 53 17.31 14.98 11.44
CA ARG A 53 18.27 13.88 11.28
C ARG A 53 17.95 12.66 12.17
N LEU A 54 17.50 12.89 13.41
CA LEU A 54 17.10 11.80 14.31
C LEU A 54 15.87 11.05 13.78
N LEU A 55 14.87 11.77 13.28
CA LEU A 55 13.69 11.16 12.66
C LEU A 55 14.05 10.40 11.38
N LEU A 56 14.90 10.98 10.53
CA LEU A 56 15.39 10.33 9.30
C LEU A 56 16.19 9.05 9.60
N ASP A 57 16.99 9.03 10.67
CA ASP A 57 17.69 7.83 11.13
C ASP A 57 16.70 6.72 11.52
N GLN A 58 15.58 7.05 12.17
CA GLN A 58 14.52 6.07 12.45
C GLN A 58 13.90 5.50 11.16
N PHE A 59 13.65 6.35 10.16
CA PHE A 59 13.17 5.91 8.85
C PHE A 59 14.17 5.01 8.12
N THR A 60 15.46 5.34 8.19
CA THR A 60 16.51 4.54 7.56
C THR A 60 16.62 3.15 8.20
N LYS A 61 16.40 3.05 9.51
CA LYS A 61 16.45 1.79 10.28
C LYS A 61 15.23 0.90 10.08
N ARG A 62 14.02 1.49 10.06
CA ARG A 62 12.76 0.72 10.06
C ARG A 62 12.10 0.62 8.68
N ARG A 63 12.37 1.58 7.79
CA ARG A 63 11.72 1.83 6.48
C ARG A 63 10.22 2.14 6.56
N ILE A 64 9.47 1.39 7.35
CA ILE A 64 8.06 1.62 7.65
C ILE A 64 7.92 1.92 9.15
N ILE A 65 7.21 2.99 9.48
CA ILE A 65 6.92 3.40 10.85
C ILE A 65 5.43 3.66 10.96
N SER A 66 4.75 2.99 11.90
CA SER A 66 3.33 3.23 12.09
C SER A 66 3.04 4.65 12.56
N THR A 67 1.90 5.21 12.17
CA THR A 67 1.51 6.58 12.57
C THR A 67 1.60 6.78 14.08
N GLU A 68 1.16 5.81 14.87
CA GLU A 68 1.21 5.84 16.34
C GLU A 68 2.66 5.86 16.87
N THR A 69 3.54 5.05 16.28
CA THR A 69 4.96 5.02 16.67
C THR A 69 5.64 6.33 16.30
N LEU A 70 5.36 6.86 15.11
CA LEU A 70 5.96 8.09 14.63
C LEU A 70 5.52 9.29 15.45
N LYS A 71 4.23 9.38 15.82
CA LYS A 71 3.73 10.40 16.75
C LYS A 71 4.48 10.36 18.08
N LYS A 72 4.70 9.18 18.66
CA LYS A 72 5.49 9.02 19.89
C LYS A 72 6.94 9.47 19.73
N LEU A 73 7.56 9.18 18.58
CA LEU A 73 8.91 9.64 18.28
C LEU A 73 8.97 11.17 18.19
N VAL A 74 8.05 11.79 17.45
CA VAL A 74 7.93 13.26 17.34
C VAL A 74 7.73 13.91 18.70
N MET A 75 6.80 13.39 19.52
CA MET A 75 6.60 13.88 20.89
C MET A 75 7.87 13.78 21.74
N THR A 76 8.63 12.69 21.60
CA THR A 76 9.88 12.47 22.33
C THR A 76 10.95 13.46 21.89
N VAL A 77 11.12 13.66 20.58
CA VAL A 77 12.07 14.61 20.00
C VAL A 77 11.74 16.04 20.43
N ASN A 78 10.48 16.47 20.26
CA ASN A 78 9.99 17.77 20.69
C ASN A 78 10.28 18.05 22.17
N ARG A 79 10.04 17.05 23.04
CA ARG A 79 10.33 17.16 24.46
C ARG A 79 11.82 17.34 24.76
N ILE A 80 12.69 16.58 24.09
CA ILE A 80 14.14 16.62 24.33
C ILE A 80 14.73 17.94 23.83
N THR A 81 14.27 18.43 22.69
CA THR A 81 14.82 19.64 22.06
C THR A 81 14.06 20.91 22.40
N GLN A 82 13.03 20.82 23.26
CA GLN A 82 12.19 21.95 23.71
C GLN A 82 11.58 22.75 22.55
N VAL A 83 11.11 22.04 21.51
CA VAL A 83 10.39 22.62 20.37
C VAL A 83 8.99 22.05 20.28
N ASN A 84 8.14 22.65 19.45
CA ASN A 84 6.79 22.17 19.19
C ASN A 84 6.51 22.17 17.68
N ILE A 85 7.21 21.30 16.95
CA ILE A 85 7.02 21.11 15.51
C ILE A 85 5.98 20.00 15.30
N SER A 86 5.02 20.21 14.41
CA SER A 86 4.01 19.19 14.13
C SER A 86 4.60 18.01 13.34
N LEU A 87 3.89 16.87 13.34
CA LEU A 87 4.32 15.73 12.54
C LEU A 87 4.38 16.08 11.04
N ASP A 88 3.36 16.78 10.53
CA ASP A 88 3.27 17.12 9.12
C ASP A 88 4.39 18.09 8.71
N ASP A 89 4.72 19.05 9.56
CA ASP A 89 5.84 19.98 9.33
C ASP A 89 7.18 19.24 9.28
N TYR A 90 7.40 18.28 10.19
CA TYR A 90 8.59 17.43 10.15
C TYR A 90 8.68 16.65 8.84
N ILE A 91 7.57 16.04 8.40
CA ILE A 91 7.55 15.26 7.15
C ILE A 91 7.78 16.16 5.94
N ASN A 92 7.20 17.37 5.91
CA ASN A 92 7.37 18.33 4.83
C ASN A 92 8.83 18.82 4.74
N SER A 93 9.42 19.24 5.86
CA SER A 93 10.83 19.67 5.91
C SER A 93 11.80 18.52 5.63
N LEU A 94 11.50 17.30 6.07
CA LEU A 94 12.29 16.12 5.68
C LEU A 94 12.22 15.87 4.18
N ASN A 95 11.01 15.82 3.61
CA ASN A 95 10.79 15.57 2.20
C ASN A 95 11.47 16.62 1.32
N SER A 96 11.42 17.91 1.67
CA SER A 96 12.08 18.95 0.89
C SER A 96 13.58 18.69 0.71
N LYS A 97 14.27 18.16 1.73
CA LYS A 97 15.70 17.85 1.66
C LYS A 97 16.00 16.47 1.07
N ILE A 98 15.25 15.43 1.43
CA ILE A 98 15.59 14.06 0.99
C ILE A 98 15.14 13.77 -0.46
N MET A 99 14.21 14.55 -1.01
CA MET A 99 13.84 14.44 -2.42
C MET A 99 15.01 14.77 -3.35
N GLU A 100 15.92 15.68 -2.95
CA GLU A 100 17.13 16.01 -3.72
C GLU A 100 18.04 14.79 -3.94
N VAL A 101 18.08 13.88 -2.96
CA VAL A 101 18.84 12.62 -3.06
C VAL A 101 18.02 11.47 -3.64
N GLY A 102 16.77 11.72 -4.02
CA GLY A 102 15.88 10.74 -4.62
C GLY A 102 15.16 9.85 -3.60
N LEU A 103 14.90 10.34 -2.39
CA LEU A 103 14.09 9.64 -1.39
C LEU A 103 12.81 10.44 -1.08
N GLN A 104 11.78 9.78 -0.55
CA GLN A 104 10.54 10.44 -0.13
C GLN A 104 9.85 9.66 0.97
N ILE A 105 9.36 10.34 2.00
CA ILE A 105 8.46 9.78 3.01
C ILE A 105 7.02 9.98 2.54
N LYS A 106 6.26 8.89 2.43
CA LYS A 106 4.84 8.90 2.05
C LYS A 106 3.98 8.21 3.10
N ILE A 107 2.69 8.51 3.08
CA ILE A 107 1.69 7.72 3.80
C ILE A 107 1.36 6.48 2.96
N LEU A 108 1.52 5.32 3.57
CA LEU A 108 1.07 4.03 3.09
C LEU A 108 -0.22 3.69 3.82
N ASN A 109 -1.34 3.64 3.09
CA ASN A 109 -2.58 3.09 3.63
C ASN A 109 -2.60 1.58 3.37
N THR A 110 -2.83 0.79 4.41
CA THR A 110 -3.03 -0.67 4.29
C THR A 110 -4.15 -1.04 5.24
N ASP A 111 -5.28 -1.48 4.68
CA ASP A 111 -6.46 -1.91 5.43
C ASP A 111 -6.97 -0.83 6.41
N GLY A 112 -6.94 0.43 5.97
CA GLY A 112 -7.34 1.59 6.75
C GLY A 112 -6.32 2.05 7.79
N ILE A 113 -5.21 1.34 7.95
CA ILE A 113 -4.08 1.74 8.79
C ILE A 113 -3.14 2.59 7.96
N ASN A 114 -2.86 3.79 8.46
CA ASN A 114 -1.86 4.67 7.87
C ASN A 114 -0.50 4.43 8.55
N ASP A 115 0.49 4.05 7.76
CA ASP A 115 1.89 3.99 8.15
C ASP A 115 2.70 4.98 7.31
N TYR A 116 3.86 5.39 7.79
CA TYR A 116 4.80 6.21 7.02
C TYR A 116 5.90 5.34 6.47
N ILE A 117 6.18 5.46 5.18
CA ILE A 117 7.19 4.67 4.47
C ILE A 117 8.22 5.58 3.82
N LEU A 118 9.50 5.23 3.95
CA LEU A 118 10.60 5.85 3.21
C LEU A 118 10.76 5.13 1.86
N THR A 119 10.30 5.78 0.80
CA THR A 119 10.35 5.33 -0.59
C THR A 119 11.59 5.86 -1.28
N ASN A 120 12.20 5.02 -2.12
CA ASN A 120 13.25 5.45 -3.01
C ASN A 120 12.68 5.75 -4.41
N LEU A 121 13.10 6.87 -4.98
CA LEU A 121 12.66 7.40 -6.26
C LEU A 121 13.63 7.04 -7.40
N LYS A 122 14.86 6.58 -7.08
CA LYS A 122 15.86 6.22 -8.08
C LYS A 122 15.90 4.71 -8.33
N PRO A 123 16.04 4.25 -9.58
CA PRO A 123 16.10 2.81 -9.89
C PRO A 123 17.39 2.12 -9.42
N ASP A 124 18.44 2.88 -9.09
CA ASP A 124 19.79 2.38 -8.81
C ASP A 124 19.96 1.75 -7.42
N GLU A 125 19.09 2.04 -6.42
CA GLU A 125 19.24 1.42 -5.09
C GLU A 125 19.00 -0.09 -5.07
N CYS A 126 18.57 -0.72 -6.16
CA CYS A 126 18.58 -2.18 -6.22
C CYS A 126 20.01 -2.76 -6.04
N ALA A 127 21.04 -1.96 -6.31
CA ALA A 127 22.42 -2.27 -5.95
C ALA A 127 22.65 -2.37 -4.42
N ARG A 128 21.86 -1.68 -3.58
CA ARG A 128 21.96 -1.79 -2.12
C ARG A 128 21.43 -3.12 -1.61
N TYR A 129 20.41 -3.70 -2.26
CA TYR A 129 19.96 -5.06 -1.93
C TYR A 129 20.98 -6.12 -2.35
N ALA A 130 21.82 -5.79 -3.35
CA ALA A 130 22.86 -6.68 -3.82
C ALA A 130 23.97 -6.97 -2.81
N THR A 131 24.13 -6.18 -1.74
CA THR A 131 25.23 -6.38 -0.78
C THR A 131 25.02 -7.57 0.16
N HIS A 132 23.76 -8.00 0.39
CA HIS A 132 23.42 -9.08 1.33
C HIS A 132 23.13 -10.42 0.66
N TYR A 133 22.99 -10.42 -0.66
CA TYR A 133 22.66 -11.61 -1.44
C TYR A 133 23.82 -12.01 -2.33
N SER A 134 24.01 -13.31 -2.50
CA SER A 134 24.96 -13.80 -3.51
C SER A 134 24.48 -13.44 -4.92
N GLY A 135 25.39 -13.48 -5.90
CA GLY A 135 25.03 -13.19 -7.29
C GLY A 135 23.90 -14.09 -7.82
N ASP A 136 23.84 -15.35 -7.39
CA ASP A 136 22.79 -16.28 -7.81
C ASP A 136 21.47 -16.06 -7.07
N GLU A 137 21.52 -15.69 -5.79
CA GLU A 137 20.34 -15.28 -5.02
C GLU A 137 19.68 -14.06 -5.68
N LEU A 138 20.48 -13.07 -6.10
CA LEU A 138 19.97 -11.89 -6.80
C LEU A 138 19.38 -12.21 -8.16
N LYS A 139 20.00 -13.11 -8.93
CA LYS A 139 19.41 -13.56 -10.20
C LYS A 139 18.04 -14.20 -9.95
N PHE A 140 17.91 -15.03 -8.93
CA PHE A 140 16.63 -15.66 -8.59
C PHE A 140 15.57 -14.62 -8.23
N PHE A 141 15.94 -13.66 -7.38
CA PHE A 141 15.03 -12.58 -7.00
C PHE A 141 14.60 -11.73 -8.21
N LYS A 142 15.52 -11.39 -9.12
CA LYS A 142 15.21 -10.65 -10.35
C LYS A 142 14.24 -11.40 -11.26
N LEU A 143 14.37 -12.73 -11.35
CA LEU A 143 13.42 -13.55 -12.11
C LEU A 143 12.01 -13.49 -11.49
N ILE A 144 11.91 -13.53 -10.16
CA ILE A 144 10.63 -13.36 -9.45
C ILE A 144 10.01 -12.00 -9.75
N LEU A 145 10.81 -10.91 -9.67
CA LEU A 145 10.33 -9.56 -9.99
C LEU A 145 9.84 -9.45 -11.44
N LYS A 146 10.58 -10.00 -12.40
CA LYS A 146 10.18 -10.05 -13.80
C LYS A 146 8.83 -10.76 -13.98
N MET A 147 8.64 -11.87 -13.30
CA MET A 147 7.38 -12.63 -13.33
C MET A 147 6.20 -11.85 -12.72
N PHE A 148 6.42 -11.06 -11.67
CA PHE A 148 5.41 -10.14 -11.13
C PHE A 148 5.05 -9.04 -12.15
N ILE A 149 6.03 -8.47 -12.84
CA ILE A 149 5.81 -7.41 -13.84
C ILE A 149 5.02 -7.94 -15.04
N GLU A 150 5.41 -9.11 -15.55
CA GLU A 150 4.78 -9.71 -16.73
C GLU A 150 3.34 -10.17 -16.45
N SER A 151 3.11 -10.80 -15.29
CA SER A 151 1.80 -11.34 -14.94
C SER A 151 0.86 -10.31 -14.30
N ARG A 152 1.41 -9.26 -13.66
CA ARG A 152 0.71 -8.24 -12.85
C ARG A 152 -0.09 -8.78 -11.66
N VAL A 153 -0.06 -10.10 -11.43
CA VAL A 153 -0.85 -10.81 -10.42
C VAL A 153 0.03 -11.41 -9.33
N GLY A 154 -0.59 -11.83 -8.23
CA GLY A 154 0.06 -12.73 -7.27
C GLY A 154 0.51 -14.04 -7.91
N LEU A 155 1.67 -14.53 -7.48
CA LEU A 155 2.29 -15.74 -8.04
C LEU A 155 2.05 -16.93 -7.12
N LYS A 156 1.77 -18.12 -7.65
CA LYS A 156 1.74 -19.32 -6.79
C LYS A 156 3.17 -19.66 -6.38
N LYS A 157 3.34 -20.11 -5.13
CA LYS A 157 4.64 -20.51 -4.60
C LYS A 157 5.33 -21.55 -5.49
N ASN A 158 4.60 -22.55 -5.97
CA ASN A 158 5.15 -23.59 -6.83
C ASN A 158 5.76 -23.01 -8.12
N ASP A 159 5.11 -22.02 -8.74
CA ASP A 159 5.59 -21.39 -9.97
C ASP A 159 6.92 -20.65 -9.72
N ILE A 160 7.05 -19.99 -8.56
CA ILE A 160 8.31 -19.37 -8.11
C ILE A 160 9.41 -20.42 -7.91
N LEU A 161 9.10 -21.56 -7.27
CA LEU A 161 10.11 -22.61 -7.05
C LEU A 161 10.58 -23.24 -8.36
N THR A 162 9.65 -23.48 -9.30
CA THR A 162 9.98 -24.01 -10.63
C THR A 162 10.82 -23.02 -11.44
N LEU A 163 10.61 -21.72 -11.28
CA LEU A 163 11.45 -20.69 -11.92
C LEU A 163 12.93 -20.84 -11.55
N GLY A 164 13.23 -21.09 -10.27
CA GLY A 164 14.61 -21.34 -9.81
C GLY A 164 15.21 -22.60 -10.44
N ARG A 165 14.43 -23.68 -10.49
CA ARG A 165 14.87 -24.94 -11.12
C ARG A 165 15.11 -24.77 -12.62
N ASP A 166 14.21 -24.09 -13.33
CA ASP A 166 14.20 -24.07 -14.78
C ASP A 166 15.20 -23.04 -15.34
N GLU A 167 15.32 -21.86 -14.72
CA GLU A 167 16.19 -20.78 -15.17
C GLU A 167 17.60 -20.83 -14.55
N LEU A 168 17.72 -21.25 -13.29
CA LEU A 168 19.00 -21.24 -12.54
C LEU A 168 19.57 -22.62 -12.23
N LYS A 169 18.85 -23.69 -12.57
CA LYS A 169 19.26 -25.09 -12.34
C LYS A 169 19.57 -25.41 -10.87
N ILE A 170 18.96 -24.69 -9.93
CA ILE A 170 19.06 -25.00 -8.49
C ILE A 170 18.03 -26.05 -8.08
N LYS A 171 18.25 -26.75 -6.96
CA LYS A 171 17.28 -27.72 -6.44
C LYS A 171 16.04 -26.98 -5.93
N LEU A 172 14.88 -27.64 -6.00
CA LEU A 172 13.64 -27.09 -5.43
C LEU A 172 13.75 -26.78 -3.94
N SER A 173 14.55 -27.56 -3.19
CA SER A 173 14.86 -27.30 -1.78
C SER A 173 15.61 -25.98 -1.59
N ASP A 174 16.55 -25.69 -2.48
CA ASP A 174 17.37 -24.47 -2.40
C ASP A 174 16.54 -23.26 -2.80
N ALA A 175 15.69 -23.40 -3.83
CA ALA A 175 14.70 -22.38 -4.19
C ALA A 175 13.71 -22.10 -3.04
N ASP A 176 13.25 -23.12 -2.31
CA ASP A 176 12.37 -22.95 -1.15
C ASP A 176 13.07 -22.22 0.00
N ASN A 177 14.34 -22.54 0.26
CA ASN A 177 15.16 -21.84 1.25
C ASN A 177 15.32 -20.36 0.89
N LEU A 178 15.61 -20.05 -0.38
CA LEU A 178 15.70 -18.66 -0.85
C LEU A 178 14.37 -17.92 -0.77
N PHE A 179 13.27 -18.58 -1.15
CA PHE A 179 11.93 -18.02 -0.99
C PHE A 179 11.65 -17.64 0.47
N ARG A 180 11.96 -18.53 1.42
CA ARG A 180 11.79 -18.26 2.86
C ARG A 180 12.68 -17.12 3.32
N LYS A 181 13.96 -17.11 2.91
CA LYS A 181 14.90 -16.02 3.19
C LYS A 181 14.35 -14.68 2.70
N PHE A 182 13.84 -14.59 1.48
CA PHE A 182 13.23 -13.36 0.96
C PHE A 182 11.96 -12.95 1.72
N ALA A 183 11.15 -13.91 2.18
CA ALA A 183 9.99 -13.61 3.01
C ALA A 183 10.40 -13.09 4.41
N GLU A 184 11.40 -13.73 5.04
CA GLU A 184 11.96 -13.33 6.34
C GLU A 184 12.62 -11.96 6.30
N ASP A 185 13.34 -11.66 5.21
CA ASP A 185 13.96 -10.35 4.96
C ASP A 185 12.93 -9.26 4.60
N GLY A 186 11.65 -9.63 4.46
CA GLY A 186 10.53 -8.72 4.25
C GLY A 186 10.33 -8.30 2.79
N TRP A 187 10.74 -9.12 1.82
CA TRP A 187 10.52 -8.88 0.39
C TRP A 187 9.23 -9.51 -0.13
N LEU A 188 8.97 -10.74 0.31
CA LEU A 188 7.82 -11.53 -0.10
C LEU A 188 6.85 -11.74 1.06
N ARG A 189 5.57 -11.86 0.74
CA ARG A 189 4.53 -12.31 1.68
C ARG A 189 3.52 -13.18 0.95
N LEU A 190 2.75 -13.93 1.72
CA LEU A 190 1.54 -14.57 1.20
C LEU A 190 0.37 -13.57 1.18
N SER A 191 -0.59 -13.80 0.28
CA SER A 191 -1.89 -13.13 0.30
C SER A 191 -2.70 -13.52 1.55
N ALA A 192 -3.79 -12.82 1.84
CA ALA A 192 -4.69 -13.10 2.94
C ALA A 192 -5.23 -14.54 2.92
N SER A 193 -5.62 -15.03 1.74
CA SER A 193 -6.03 -16.42 1.43
C SER A 193 -4.88 -17.42 1.46
N LYS A 194 -3.62 -16.94 1.54
CA LYS A 194 -2.38 -17.73 1.48
C LYS A 194 -2.20 -18.56 0.21
N SER A 195 -2.99 -18.29 -0.83
CA SER A 195 -2.96 -19.00 -2.10
C SER A 195 -1.93 -18.42 -3.08
N PHE A 196 -1.60 -17.13 -2.91
CA PHE A 196 -0.65 -16.42 -3.74
C PHE A 196 0.47 -15.82 -2.90
N THR A 197 1.62 -15.65 -3.53
CA THR A 197 2.75 -14.86 -3.05
C THR A 197 2.71 -13.51 -3.74
N THR A 198 2.99 -12.45 -2.99
CA THR A 198 3.12 -11.09 -3.50
C THR A 198 4.30 -10.39 -2.82
N LEU A 199 4.62 -9.20 -3.31
CA LEU A 199 5.60 -8.31 -2.71
C LEU A 199 5.03 -7.67 -1.44
N THR A 200 5.86 -7.47 -0.42
CA THR A 200 5.47 -6.67 0.74
C THR A 200 5.33 -5.19 0.35
N ASN A 201 4.65 -4.39 1.18
CA ASN A 201 4.57 -2.95 0.95
C ASN A 201 5.95 -2.28 0.95
N ARG A 202 6.87 -2.81 1.77
CA ARG A 202 8.28 -2.41 1.74
C ARG A 202 8.86 -2.64 0.36
N ALA A 203 8.76 -3.87 -0.17
CA ALA A 203 9.29 -4.24 -1.47
C ALA A 203 8.69 -3.41 -2.61
N LEU A 204 7.37 -3.21 -2.59
CA LEU A 204 6.65 -2.40 -3.59
C LEU A 204 7.14 -0.94 -3.60
N SER A 205 7.41 -0.37 -2.43
CA SER A 205 7.92 1.01 -2.31
C SER A 205 9.40 1.09 -2.67
N ASP A 206 10.22 0.21 -2.10
CA ASP A 206 11.67 0.21 -2.25
C ASP A 206 12.12 -0.04 -3.69
N MET A 207 11.34 -0.81 -4.45
CA MET A 207 11.65 -1.19 -5.83
C MET A 207 10.65 -0.60 -6.83
N ALA A 208 9.84 0.40 -6.44
CA ALA A 208 8.83 0.99 -7.32
C ALA A 208 9.37 1.33 -8.73
N PRO A 209 10.58 1.91 -8.90
CA PRO A 209 11.11 2.20 -10.23
C PRO A 209 11.42 0.96 -11.08
N LEU A 210 11.61 -0.22 -10.48
CA LEU A 210 11.82 -1.48 -11.21
C LEU A 210 10.53 -2.21 -11.56
N LEU A 211 9.42 -1.86 -10.90
CA LEU A 211 8.14 -2.54 -11.03
C LEU A 211 7.25 -1.87 -12.09
N ASP A 212 7.87 -1.21 -13.06
CA ASP A 212 7.18 -0.58 -14.19
C ASP A 212 6.36 -1.64 -14.95
N GLY A 213 5.07 -1.35 -15.17
CA GLY A 213 4.09 -2.29 -15.74
C GLY A 213 3.11 -2.90 -14.74
N ILE A 214 3.36 -2.82 -13.43
CA ILE A 214 2.34 -3.12 -12.41
C ILE A 214 1.46 -1.87 -12.21
N PRO A 215 0.13 -1.97 -12.25
CA PRO A 215 -0.74 -0.80 -12.17
C PRO A 215 -0.65 -0.14 -10.79
N ASN A 216 -0.85 1.17 -10.76
CA ASN A 216 -1.09 1.89 -9.52
C ASN A 216 -2.57 1.84 -9.15
N CYS A 217 -2.85 1.80 -7.86
CA CYS A 217 -4.19 1.98 -7.32
C CYS A 217 -4.74 3.34 -7.76
N ALA A 218 -5.94 3.35 -8.34
CA ALA A 218 -6.59 4.56 -8.83
C ALA A 218 -6.98 5.57 -7.74
N LEU A 219 -6.89 5.19 -6.46
CA LEU A 219 -7.30 6.00 -5.31
C LEU A 219 -6.11 6.51 -4.49
N CYS A 220 -5.16 5.64 -4.14
CA CYS A 220 -3.99 6.02 -3.33
C CYS A 220 -2.70 6.20 -4.15
N HIS A 221 -2.73 5.89 -5.44
CA HIS A 221 -1.61 6.04 -6.38
C HIS A 221 -0.34 5.25 -6.03
N THR A 222 -0.44 4.24 -5.16
CA THR A 222 0.63 3.28 -4.89
C THR A 222 0.44 2.00 -5.71
N ILE A 223 1.51 1.25 -5.93
CA ILE A 223 1.48 0.01 -6.74
C ILE A 223 0.46 -0.98 -6.17
N CYS A 224 -0.37 -1.54 -7.05
CA CYS A 224 -1.42 -2.50 -6.71
C CYS A 224 -1.26 -3.78 -7.53
N VAL A 225 -0.61 -4.79 -6.93
CA VAL A 225 -0.55 -6.14 -7.51
C VAL A 225 -1.95 -6.75 -7.48
N LEU A 226 -2.36 -7.35 -8.59
CA LEU A 226 -3.66 -7.98 -8.71
C LEU A 226 -3.70 -9.29 -7.91
N LEU A 227 -4.50 -9.29 -6.85
CA LEU A 227 -4.77 -10.41 -5.97
C LEU A 227 -6.27 -10.58 -5.83
N GLU A 228 -6.76 -11.82 -5.92
CA GLU A 228 -8.19 -12.13 -5.89
C GLU A 228 -8.89 -11.61 -4.62
N ASP A 229 -8.17 -11.54 -3.51
CA ASP A 229 -8.65 -11.20 -2.18
C ASP A 229 -8.20 -9.83 -1.64
N GLU A 230 -7.26 -9.17 -2.30
CA GLU A 230 -6.65 -7.92 -1.83
C GLU A 230 -6.70 -6.78 -2.87
N SER A 231 -7.25 -7.06 -4.05
CA SER A 231 -7.38 -6.06 -5.11
C SER A 231 -8.75 -6.13 -5.79
N VAL A 232 -9.11 -5.02 -6.41
CA VAL A 232 -10.35 -4.82 -7.11
C VAL A 232 -10.03 -4.23 -8.48
N GLN A 233 -10.49 -4.87 -9.55
CA GLN A 233 -10.33 -4.38 -10.91
C GLN A 233 -11.68 -3.98 -11.52
N CYS A 234 -11.68 -2.89 -12.27
CA CYS A 234 -12.81 -2.48 -13.09
C CYS A 234 -13.10 -3.53 -14.18
N PRO A 235 -14.37 -3.88 -14.45
CA PRO A 235 -14.71 -4.83 -15.50
C PRO A 235 -14.41 -4.31 -16.91
N ASN A 236 -14.25 -3.00 -17.08
CA ASN A 236 -13.79 -2.44 -18.35
C ASN A 236 -12.28 -2.71 -18.51
N GLU A 237 -11.88 -3.22 -19.68
CA GLU A 237 -10.48 -3.47 -20.02
C GLU A 237 -9.61 -2.22 -19.82
N ASP A 238 -8.39 -2.43 -19.32
CA ASP A 238 -7.38 -1.39 -19.06
C ASP A 238 -7.88 -0.18 -18.24
N CYS A 239 -8.86 -0.40 -17.37
CA CYS A 239 -9.41 0.63 -16.49
C CYS A 239 -8.84 0.53 -15.05
N ALA A 240 -9.53 1.12 -14.06
CA ALA A 240 -9.04 1.27 -12.70
C ALA A 240 -8.74 -0.07 -12.01
N VAL A 241 -7.58 -0.11 -11.35
CA VAL A 241 -7.24 -1.11 -10.34
C VAL A 241 -7.18 -0.41 -8.99
N MET A 242 -7.64 -1.07 -7.93
CA MET A 242 -7.68 -0.52 -6.57
C MET A 242 -7.31 -1.60 -5.56
N HIS A 243 -6.66 -1.24 -4.46
CA HIS A 243 -6.58 -2.15 -3.31
C HIS A 243 -7.98 -2.37 -2.73
N SER A 244 -8.24 -3.55 -2.16
CA SER A 244 -9.54 -3.90 -1.58
C SER A 244 -10.00 -2.87 -0.52
N HIS A 245 -9.11 -2.46 0.38
CA HIS A 245 -9.41 -1.47 1.42
C HIS A 245 -9.66 -0.07 0.85
N CYS A 246 -8.96 0.33 -0.22
CA CYS A 246 -9.20 1.59 -0.91
C CYS A 246 -10.59 1.58 -1.57
N ALA A 247 -10.90 0.48 -2.25
CA ALA A 247 -12.18 0.27 -2.90
C ALA A 247 -13.34 0.26 -1.89
N GLU A 248 -13.18 -0.40 -0.73
CA GLU A 248 -14.20 -0.45 0.33
C GLU A 248 -14.57 0.97 0.83
N GLY A 249 -13.57 1.81 1.09
CA GLY A 249 -13.79 3.20 1.49
C GLY A 249 -14.50 4.01 0.39
N TRP A 250 -14.05 3.87 -0.85
CA TRP A 250 -14.61 4.59 -2.00
C TRP A 250 -16.06 4.19 -2.31
N PHE A 251 -16.36 2.89 -2.35
CA PHE A 251 -17.67 2.38 -2.74
C PHE A 251 -18.77 2.70 -1.76
N LYS A 252 -18.46 2.77 -0.45
CA LYS A 252 -19.37 3.26 0.58
C LYS A 252 -19.86 4.68 0.29
N ALA A 253 -19.00 5.55 -0.23
CA ALA A 253 -19.34 6.94 -0.55
C ALA A 253 -19.90 7.12 -1.99
N ASN A 254 -19.46 6.30 -2.94
CA ASN A 254 -19.68 6.52 -4.38
C ASN A 254 -20.60 5.49 -5.05
N LYS A 255 -21.43 4.78 -4.27
CA LYS A 255 -22.46 3.84 -4.77
C LYS A 255 -21.87 2.77 -5.72
N ASN A 256 -20.74 2.18 -5.32
CA ASN A 256 -20.03 1.15 -6.09
C ASN A 256 -19.68 1.57 -7.53
N LYS A 257 -19.31 2.84 -7.76
CA LYS A 257 -18.86 3.30 -9.09
C LYS A 257 -17.35 3.32 -9.20
N CYS A 258 -16.83 2.91 -10.35
CA CYS A 258 -15.42 3.05 -10.69
C CYS A 258 -14.99 4.52 -10.62
N PRO A 259 -13.88 4.87 -9.94
CA PRO A 259 -13.39 6.25 -9.88
C PRO A 259 -12.97 6.80 -11.25
N SER A 260 -12.56 5.95 -12.19
CA SER A 260 -12.05 6.38 -13.50
C SER A 260 -13.12 6.49 -14.58
N CYS A 261 -14.05 5.55 -14.68
CA CYS A 261 -15.04 5.51 -15.77
C CYS A 261 -16.50 5.57 -15.30
N SER A 262 -16.77 5.63 -13.99
CA SER A 262 -18.11 5.61 -13.40
C SER A 262 -18.96 4.36 -13.68
N THR A 263 -18.41 3.32 -14.33
CA THR A 263 -19.04 2.01 -14.46
C THR A 263 -19.39 1.45 -13.09
N ARG A 264 -20.58 0.84 -12.98
CA ARG A 264 -20.99 0.15 -11.75
C ARG A 264 -20.12 -1.08 -11.57
N MET A 265 -19.60 -1.22 -10.36
CA MET A 265 -18.76 -2.34 -9.97
C MET A 265 -19.59 -3.28 -9.10
N ASP A 266 -19.54 -4.57 -9.41
CA ASP A 266 -20.25 -5.59 -8.65
C ASP A 266 -19.24 -6.30 -7.73
N PHE A 267 -19.37 -6.06 -6.42
CA PHE A 267 -18.64 -6.70 -5.32
C PHE A 267 -19.62 -7.12 -4.23
#